data_AF-A0AAX1KKS4-F1
#
_entry.id   AF-A0AAX1KKS4-F1
#
_cell.length_a   1.000
_cell.length_b   1.000
_cell.length_c   1.000
_cell.angle_alpha   90.00
_cell.angle_beta   90.00
_cell.angle_gamma   90.00
#
_symmetry.space_group_name_H-M   'P 1'
#
loop_
_entity.id
_entity.type
_entity.pdbx_description
1 polymer ?
#
loop_
_entity_poly.entity_id
_entity_poly.type
_entity_poly.pdbx_seq_one_letter_code
_entity_poly.pdbx_strand_id
1 'polypeptide(L)'
;MRMRQPFFEDLMTAMYPSGLLHTFGVNGKISGSVGAVGEMQEVLPLLHSPRGCGFHYRYSARRRHQPFYSVLTSNLEERDIICGGEEKLRQAIRDAWSRYRPGLIMVIPSPISDILNEDVRSVCAELRREGISVVGVQSELFSHRDKNYTRNRLKELARQTITGDNRLEMELKGCGFTEALYALVEQVMEPSAQIPHSVNIETVGWGSEGKAALRELEVFLNGCGIQVNTWIPSAPLSSLVHAPAAELNLVKRVRWARRMREKFGTAYLHIGGAGRYAGLDGICTFYRDIGQALRMEAAVEPVVLAARAQALEETAEARRRLGQARAVLVSRSIQQAPFELKSYVRDYGLSVSHLCVILTPESRKNLNVTPALEDSLLARVREAAALYSPETQLLLNPAEETLRGIFAEADVVVGTGDFTLEGMGAPLIPAVNETTSLSFPSYVRTVRRMCRRLEHGTERSSLLLGKMPFQSRHYPLYCNQSNLAAKEMWSRMWLNRKGDSV
;
A
#
# COMPACT_ATOMS: atom_id res chain seq x y z
N MET A 1 -22.31 23.25 1.19
CA MET A 1 -20.90 23.44 0.73
C MET A 1 -19.96 22.46 1.46
N ARG A 2 -20.00 21.15 1.13
CA ARG A 2 -19.16 20.07 1.74
C ARG A 2 -18.05 19.55 0.81
N MET A 3 -17.72 20.29 -0.26
CA MET A 3 -16.75 19.88 -1.29
C MET A 3 -15.26 20.07 -0.89
N ARG A 4 -14.96 20.52 0.33
CA ARG A 4 -13.60 20.92 0.73
C ARG A 4 -12.68 19.75 1.08
N GLN A 5 -13.15 18.72 1.78
CA GLN A 5 -12.26 17.69 2.33
C GLN A 5 -11.63 16.76 1.27
N PRO A 6 -12.37 16.22 0.28
CA PRO A 6 -11.77 15.37 -0.74
C PRO A 6 -10.75 16.11 -1.62
N PHE A 7 -11.01 17.40 -1.92
CA PHE A 7 -10.08 18.24 -2.66
C PHE A 7 -8.76 18.44 -1.90
N PHE A 8 -8.83 18.75 -0.60
CA PHE A 8 -7.62 18.90 0.21
C PHE A 8 -6.87 17.58 0.38
N GLU A 9 -7.56 16.45 0.53
CA GLU A 9 -6.91 15.14 0.60
C GLU A 9 -6.22 14.76 -0.71
N ASP A 10 -6.86 15.02 -1.86
CA ASP A 10 -6.28 14.81 -3.19
C ASP A 10 -5.08 15.76 -3.42
N LEU A 11 -5.20 17.05 -3.08
CA LEU A 11 -4.12 18.03 -3.19
C LEU A 11 -2.93 17.64 -2.30
N MET A 12 -3.18 17.27 -1.04
CA MET A 12 -2.14 16.83 -0.12
C MET A 12 -1.48 15.54 -0.57
N THR A 13 -2.21 14.64 -1.23
CA THR A 13 -1.66 13.43 -1.84
C THR A 13 -0.78 13.79 -3.05
N ALA A 14 -1.20 14.77 -3.87
CA ALA A 14 -0.42 15.24 -5.01
C ALA A 14 0.86 16.00 -4.59
N MET A 15 0.79 16.78 -3.50
CA MET A 15 1.92 17.54 -2.96
C MET A 15 2.89 16.68 -2.14
N TYR A 16 2.46 15.52 -1.67
CA TYR A 16 3.28 14.62 -0.88
C TYR A 16 3.83 13.48 -1.75
N PRO A 17 5.12 13.48 -2.12
CA PRO A 17 5.68 12.50 -3.03
C PRO A 17 5.96 11.18 -2.31
N SER A 18 4.92 10.53 -1.76
CA SER A 18 5.04 9.31 -0.96
C SER A 18 5.77 8.20 -1.71
N GLY A 19 5.56 8.08 -3.03
CA GLY A 19 6.28 7.12 -3.86
C GLY A 19 7.79 7.37 -3.87
N LEU A 20 8.21 8.63 -4.01
CA LEU A 20 9.61 9.03 -3.96
C LEU A 20 10.17 8.81 -2.55
N LEU A 21 9.48 9.29 -1.51
CA LEU A 21 9.90 9.10 -0.11
C LEU A 21 9.94 7.62 0.30
N HIS A 22 9.07 6.77 -0.23
CA HIS A 22 9.11 5.33 0.05
C HIS A 22 10.21 4.62 -0.74
N THR A 23 10.62 5.17 -1.89
CA THR A 23 11.70 4.60 -2.73
C THR A 23 13.08 5.01 -2.23
N PHE A 24 13.23 6.25 -1.75
CA PHE A 24 14.51 6.85 -1.37
C PHE A 24 14.64 7.18 0.13
N GLY A 25 13.55 7.07 0.90
CA GLY A 25 13.51 7.49 2.30
C GLY A 25 13.97 6.42 3.29
N VAL A 26 13.97 6.87 4.55
CA VAL A 26 14.54 6.20 5.74
C VAL A 26 13.93 4.81 5.99
N ASN A 27 14.67 3.99 6.74
CA ASN A 27 14.41 2.57 7.00
C ASN A 27 12.91 2.25 7.27
N GLY A 28 12.39 1.32 6.45
CA GLY A 28 10.98 0.96 6.39
C GLY A 28 10.48 0.16 7.59
N LYS A 29 11.39 -0.37 8.42
CA LYS A 29 11.06 -1.03 9.70
C LYS A 29 10.56 0.03 10.67
N ILE A 30 11.43 0.97 11.08
CA ILE A 30 11.04 2.01 12.06
C ILE A 30 9.87 2.85 11.53
N SER A 31 9.94 3.28 10.27
CA SER A 31 8.86 4.06 9.64
C SER A 31 7.52 3.31 9.65
N GLY A 32 7.55 1.99 9.45
CA GLY A 32 6.39 1.12 9.51
C GLY A 32 5.83 0.97 10.93
N SER A 33 6.68 0.69 11.92
CA SER A 33 6.27 0.51 13.31
C SER A 33 5.72 1.80 13.89
N VAL A 34 6.42 2.92 13.72
CA VAL A 34 5.94 4.25 14.14
C VAL A 34 4.62 4.59 13.44
N GLY A 35 4.50 4.25 12.15
CA GLY A 35 3.26 4.40 11.39
C GLY A 35 2.07 3.63 11.98
N ALA A 36 2.28 2.38 12.41
CA ALA A 36 1.24 1.58 13.06
C ALA A 36 0.91 2.11 14.47
N VAL A 37 1.93 2.32 15.29
CA VAL A 37 1.76 2.70 16.70
C VAL A 37 1.11 4.07 16.82
N GLY A 38 1.50 5.03 16.00
CA GLY A 38 0.90 6.36 16.08
C GLY A 38 -0.50 6.47 15.45
N GLU A 39 -1.09 5.37 14.95
CA GLU A 39 -2.53 5.30 14.68
C GLU A 39 -3.33 4.80 15.90
N MET A 40 -2.67 4.15 16.87
CA MET A 40 -3.29 3.68 18.12
C MET A 40 -3.51 4.86 19.05
N GLN A 41 -4.66 4.93 19.71
CA GLN A 41 -4.91 5.97 20.72
C GLN A 41 -4.39 5.48 22.08
N GLU A 42 -3.91 6.41 22.91
CA GLU A 42 -3.38 6.13 24.26
C GLU A 42 -2.08 5.31 24.28
N VAL A 43 -1.50 4.98 23.12
CA VAL A 43 -0.23 4.27 23.00
C VAL A 43 0.90 5.24 22.70
N LEU A 44 1.97 5.18 23.50
CA LEU A 44 3.17 6.00 23.37
C LEU A 44 4.28 5.21 22.65
N PRO A 45 4.70 5.61 21.44
CA PRO A 45 5.85 5.01 20.78
C PRO A 45 7.17 5.47 21.41
N LEU A 46 7.99 4.52 21.85
CA LEU A 46 9.34 4.77 22.36
C LEU A 46 10.37 4.08 21.45
N LEU A 47 11.17 4.86 20.72
CA LEU A 47 12.19 4.35 19.81
C LEU A 47 13.51 4.12 20.56
N HIS A 48 13.94 2.86 20.64
CA HIS A 48 15.24 2.50 21.21
C HIS A 48 16.35 2.77 20.18
N SER A 49 16.88 4.00 20.20
CA SER A 49 17.80 4.52 19.18
C SER A 49 18.57 5.74 19.66
N PRO A 50 19.57 6.21 18.89
CA PRO A 50 20.11 7.57 19.06
C PRO A 50 19.08 8.65 18.77
N ARG A 51 19.33 9.86 19.31
CA ARG A 51 18.43 11.02 19.18
C ARG A 51 18.12 11.42 17.73
N GLY A 52 19.10 11.29 16.83
CA GLY A 52 18.93 11.63 15.42
C GLY A 52 17.82 10.82 14.75
N CYS A 53 17.79 9.51 14.97
CA CYS A 53 16.69 8.65 14.50
C CYS A 53 15.36 9.08 15.12
N GLY A 54 15.33 9.30 16.44
CA GLY A 54 14.15 9.77 17.17
C GLY A 54 13.55 11.05 16.57
N PHE A 55 14.38 12.00 16.15
CA PHE A 55 13.94 13.22 15.47
C PHE A 55 13.41 12.94 14.05
N HIS A 56 14.17 12.23 13.22
CA HIS A 56 13.80 12.01 11.81
C HIS A 56 12.52 11.19 11.64
N TYR A 57 12.30 10.18 12.49
CA TYR A 57 11.10 9.33 12.40
C TYR A 57 9.82 9.95 12.95
N ARG A 58 9.89 11.16 13.54
CA ARG A 58 8.69 11.99 13.75
C ARG A 58 8.05 12.32 12.41
N TYR A 59 8.83 12.44 11.34
CA TYR A 59 8.35 12.66 9.99
C TYR A 59 8.36 11.35 9.18
N SER A 60 7.49 10.42 9.56
CA SER A 60 7.34 9.15 8.84
C SER A 60 6.70 9.36 7.46
N ALA A 61 7.23 8.66 6.46
CA ALA A 61 6.66 8.58 5.10
C ALA A 61 5.18 8.17 5.08
N ARG A 62 4.69 7.54 6.15
CA ARG A 62 3.31 7.03 6.25
C ARG A 62 2.29 8.02 6.79
N ARG A 63 2.68 9.06 7.52
CA ARG A 63 1.71 10.03 8.08
C ARG A 63 1.53 11.29 7.22
N ARG A 64 2.02 11.25 5.98
CA ARG A 64 2.00 12.34 5.00
C ARG A 64 2.50 13.65 5.61
N HIS A 65 1.59 14.48 6.12
CA HIS A 65 1.84 15.84 6.60
C HIS A 65 1.69 16.04 8.11
N GLN A 66 1.35 15.01 8.89
CA GLN A 66 1.23 15.13 10.36
C GLN A 66 2.41 14.44 11.07
N PRO A 67 3.35 15.19 11.68
CA PRO A 67 4.41 14.58 12.45
C PRO A 67 3.90 13.79 13.66
N PHE A 68 4.60 12.72 14.02
CA PHE A 68 4.41 12.01 15.29
C PHE A 68 5.17 12.71 16.41
N TYR A 69 4.62 13.83 16.90
CA TYR A 69 5.26 14.61 17.97
C TYR A 69 5.48 13.81 19.27
N SER A 70 4.65 12.78 19.50
CA SER A 70 4.72 11.93 20.69
C SER A 70 5.81 10.86 20.65
N VAL A 71 6.55 10.68 19.54
CA VAL A 71 7.65 9.69 19.49
C VAL A 71 8.77 10.14 20.43
N LEU A 72 9.01 9.30 21.43
CA LEU A 72 10.13 9.40 22.34
C LEU A 72 11.29 8.53 21.87
N THR A 73 12.46 8.75 22.45
CA THR A 73 13.64 7.95 22.16
C THR A 73 14.46 7.72 23.43
N SER A 74 15.10 6.56 23.52
CA SER A 74 16.04 6.26 24.61
C SER A 74 17.35 7.06 24.53
N ASN A 75 17.60 7.75 23.40
CA ASN A 75 18.82 8.52 23.16
C ASN A 75 20.11 7.70 23.35
N LEU A 76 20.25 6.57 22.64
CA LEU A 76 21.50 5.80 22.67
C LEU A 76 22.69 6.68 22.23
N GLU A 77 23.72 6.72 23.07
CA GLU A 77 24.99 7.42 22.86
C GLU A 77 26.12 6.40 22.67
N GLU A 78 27.31 6.87 22.32
CA GLU A 78 28.46 6.01 22.02
C GLU A 78 28.76 4.99 23.13
N ARG A 79 28.70 5.41 24.39
CA ARG A 79 28.89 4.52 25.54
C ARG A 79 27.87 3.38 25.57
N ASP A 80 26.61 3.67 25.29
CA ASP A 80 25.54 2.66 25.29
C ASP A 80 25.71 1.68 24.14
N ILE A 81 26.27 2.14 23.01
CA ILE A 81 26.58 1.27 21.88
C ILE A 81 27.74 0.33 22.21
N ILE A 82 28.71 0.78 23.01
CA ILE A 82 29.87 -0.05 23.40
C ILE A 82 29.51 -1.00 24.55
N CYS A 83 28.78 -0.52 25.54
CA CYS A 83 28.54 -1.23 26.80
C CYS A 83 27.16 -1.90 26.91
N GLY A 84 26.27 -1.68 25.94
CA GLY A 84 24.85 -2.07 25.99
C GLY A 84 23.95 -0.93 26.46
N GLY A 85 22.78 -0.81 25.84
CA GLY A 85 21.80 0.27 26.03
C GLY A 85 20.58 -0.12 26.87
N GLU A 86 20.52 -1.34 27.40
CA GLU A 86 19.38 -1.85 28.16
C GLU A 86 19.05 -1.01 29.40
N GLU A 87 20.06 -0.55 30.15
CA GLU A 87 19.82 0.28 31.34
C GLU A 87 19.22 1.65 30.95
N LYS A 88 19.70 2.22 29.85
CA LYS A 88 19.13 3.45 29.30
C LYS A 88 17.71 3.25 28.79
N LEU A 89 17.40 2.06 28.25
CA LEU A 89 16.04 1.69 27.89
C LEU A 89 15.14 1.60 29.13
N ARG A 90 15.59 0.95 30.20
CA ARG A 90 14.84 0.87 31.47
C ARG A 90 14.50 2.25 31.99
N GLN A 91 15.50 3.13 32.09
CA GLN A 91 15.31 4.50 32.55
C GLN A 91 14.35 5.27 31.64
N ALA A 92 14.52 5.19 30.32
CA ALA A 92 13.66 5.89 29.36
C ALA A 92 12.19 5.45 29.45
N ILE A 93 11.92 4.16 29.68
CA ILE A 93 10.56 3.64 29.87
C ILE A 93 9.96 4.17 31.18
N ARG A 94 10.71 4.12 32.30
CA ARG A 94 10.24 4.63 33.60
C ARG A 94 9.94 6.14 33.53
N ASP A 95 10.82 6.92 32.89
CA ASP A 95 10.63 8.35 32.68
C ASP A 95 9.40 8.65 31.82
N ALA A 96 9.24 7.92 30.71
CA ALA A 96 8.09 8.06 29.83
C ALA A 96 6.78 7.73 30.54
N TRP A 97 6.76 6.65 31.33
CA TRP A 97 5.61 6.23 32.11
C TRP A 97 5.22 7.27 33.17
N SER A 98 6.20 7.71 33.96
CA SER A 98 6.00 8.70 35.02
C SER A 98 5.48 10.04 34.48
N ARG A 99 6.07 10.52 33.37
CA ARG A 99 5.79 11.85 32.82
C ARG A 99 4.50 11.92 32.02
N TYR A 100 4.21 10.93 31.18
CA TYR A 100 3.11 11.00 30.22
C TYR A 100 1.91 10.14 30.60
N ARG A 101 2.08 9.17 31.52
CA ARG A 101 1.04 8.22 31.95
C ARG A 101 0.18 7.68 30.79
N PRO A 102 0.81 7.10 29.73
CA PRO A 102 0.06 6.55 28.61
C PRO A 102 -0.70 5.27 29.03
N GLY A 103 -1.68 4.83 28.24
CA GLY A 103 -2.31 3.52 28.44
C GLY A 103 -1.36 2.36 28.15
N LEU A 104 -0.43 2.55 27.20
CA LEU A 104 0.60 1.58 26.84
C LEU A 104 1.83 2.29 26.27
N ILE A 105 3.03 1.80 26.59
CA ILE A 105 4.27 2.16 25.88
C ILE A 105 4.60 1.02 24.91
N MET A 106 4.80 1.35 23.63
CA MET A 106 5.31 0.38 22.66
C MET A 106 6.75 0.73 22.28
N VAL A 107 7.68 -0.13 22.68
CA VAL A 107 9.11 0.02 22.41
C VAL A 107 9.42 -0.50 21.01
N ILE A 108 10.04 0.35 20.20
CA ILE A 108 10.41 0.05 18.81
C ILE A 108 11.94 -0.06 18.74
N PRO A 109 12.52 -1.20 18.32
CA PRO A 109 13.96 -1.35 18.14
C PRO A 109 14.45 -0.64 16.88
N SER A 110 15.68 -0.14 16.92
CA SER A 110 16.38 0.44 15.78
C SER A 110 17.42 -0.53 15.19
N PRO A 111 18.02 -0.23 14.03
CA PRO A 111 19.17 -1.00 13.56
C PRO A 111 20.30 -1.07 14.58
N ILE A 112 20.51 -0.03 15.39
CA ILE A 112 21.59 -0.05 16.37
C ILE A 112 21.31 -1.09 17.46
N SER A 113 20.10 -1.07 18.06
CA SER A 113 19.72 -2.08 19.05
C SER A 113 19.70 -3.51 18.46
N ASP A 114 19.36 -3.66 17.18
CA ASP A 114 19.42 -4.96 16.50
C ASP A 114 20.85 -5.47 16.29
N ILE A 115 21.82 -4.60 15.95
CA ILE A 115 23.25 -4.98 15.85
C ILE A 115 23.78 -5.46 17.19
N LEU A 116 23.41 -4.73 18.25
CA LEU A 116 23.78 -5.06 19.61
C LEU A 116 23.06 -6.32 20.11
N ASN A 117 22.05 -6.78 19.38
CA ASN A 117 21.20 -7.93 19.70
C ASN A 117 20.61 -7.83 21.11
N GLU A 118 20.16 -6.62 21.47
CA GLU A 118 19.57 -6.32 22.78
C GLU A 118 18.22 -7.01 22.95
N ASP A 119 17.98 -7.56 24.14
CA ASP A 119 16.70 -8.19 24.45
C ASP A 119 15.68 -7.18 24.98
N VAL A 120 15.17 -6.36 24.05
CA VAL A 120 14.14 -5.36 24.31
C VAL A 120 12.89 -5.98 24.95
N ARG A 121 12.54 -7.22 24.59
CA ARG A 121 11.34 -7.88 25.11
C ARG A 121 11.50 -8.29 26.57
N SER A 122 12.66 -8.79 26.96
CA SER A 122 12.96 -9.13 28.35
C SER A 122 12.94 -7.89 29.25
N VAL A 123 13.52 -6.76 28.79
CA VAL A 123 13.41 -5.47 29.50
C VAL A 123 11.95 -5.05 29.67
N CYS A 124 11.14 -5.15 28.62
CA CYS A 124 9.71 -4.83 28.72
C CYS A 124 8.94 -5.80 29.64
N ALA A 125 9.34 -7.07 29.70
CA ALA A 125 8.72 -8.06 30.58
C ALA A 125 9.06 -7.82 32.05
N GLU A 126 10.30 -7.42 32.35
CA GLU A 126 10.74 -6.97 33.68
C GLU A 126 9.88 -5.80 34.16
N LEU A 127 9.80 -4.72 33.39
CA LEU A 127 9.06 -3.52 33.77
C LEU A 127 7.54 -3.72 33.84
N ARG A 128 6.99 -4.66 33.07
CA ARG A 128 5.59 -5.08 33.24
C ARG A 128 5.31 -5.67 34.61
N ARG A 129 6.27 -6.43 35.20
CA ARG A 129 6.13 -6.94 36.57
C ARG A 129 6.19 -5.82 37.61
N GLU A 130 6.82 -4.70 37.29
CA GLU A 130 6.82 -3.47 38.10
C GLU A 130 5.51 -2.64 37.94
N GLY A 131 4.55 -3.10 37.14
CA GLY A 131 3.26 -2.43 36.93
C GLY A 131 3.26 -1.38 35.80
N ILE A 132 4.31 -1.33 34.97
CA ILE A 132 4.36 -0.45 33.80
C ILE A 132 3.73 -1.16 32.60
N SER A 133 2.71 -0.54 31.98
CA SER A 133 2.13 -1.05 30.73
C SER A 133 3.11 -0.80 29.57
N VAL A 134 3.94 -1.79 29.25
CA VAL A 134 4.96 -1.69 28.19
C VAL A 134 5.14 -2.98 27.41
N VAL A 135 5.29 -2.87 26.09
CA VAL A 135 5.54 -4.01 25.20
C VAL A 135 6.64 -3.72 24.19
N GLY A 136 7.38 -4.76 23.79
CA GLY A 136 8.49 -4.65 22.86
C GLY A 136 8.16 -5.21 21.47
N VAL A 137 8.41 -4.42 20.43
CA VAL A 137 8.40 -4.88 19.04
C VAL A 137 9.67 -5.71 18.80
N GLN A 138 9.52 -6.85 18.11
CA GLN A 138 10.65 -7.67 17.71
C GLN A 138 10.95 -7.47 16.22
N SER A 139 12.19 -7.11 15.90
CA SER A 139 12.68 -7.03 14.53
C SER A 139 12.82 -8.44 13.93
N GLU A 140 12.31 -8.65 12.71
CA GLU A 140 12.57 -9.88 11.94
C GLU A 140 13.81 -9.76 11.05
N LEU A 141 14.09 -8.53 10.60
CA LEU A 141 15.20 -8.20 9.73
C LEU A 141 15.83 -6.90 10.21
N PHE A 142 17.14 -6.78 10.01
CA PHE A 142 17.97 -5.70 10.52
C PHE A 142 17.51 -4.28 10.13
N SER A 143 17.22 -4.04 8.84
CA SER A 143 16.95 -2.66 8.36
C SER A 143 15.83 -2.55 7.33
N HIS A 144 15.70 -3.52 6.44
CA HIS A 144 14.69 -3.50 5.39
C HIS A 144 13.91 -4.80 5.35
N ARG A 145 12.66 -4.70 4.90
CA ARG A 145 11.81 -5.84 4.57
C ARG A 145 12.51 -6.79 3.59
N ASP A 146 12.00 -8.02 3.51
CA ASP A 146 12.54 -9.03 2.60
C ASP A 146 12.67 -8.48 1.16
N LYS A 147 13.94 -8.39 0.70
CA LYS A 147 14.31 -7.88 -0.62
C LYS A 147 13.83 -8.81 -1.75
N ASN A 148 13.52 -10.07 -1.43
CA ASN A 148 13.04 -11.05 -2.39
C ASN A 148 11.51 -11.06 -2.53
N TYR A 149 10.78 -10.40 -1.62
CA TYR A 149 9.31 -10.42 -1.61
C TYR A 149 8.71 -10.02 -2.97
N THR A 150 9.15 -8.89 -3.54
CA THR A 150 8.62 -8.40 -4.83
C THR A 150 8.88 -9.40 -5.96
N ARG A 151 10.07 -10.00 -6.00
CA ARG A 151 10.44 -11.00 -7.01
C ARG A 151 9.64 -12.28 -6.86
N ASN A 152 9.51 -12.79 -5.64
CA ASN A 152 8.74 -14.01 -5.37
C ASN A 152 7.27 -13.78 -5.71
N ARG A 153 6.73 -12.62 -5.35
CA ARG A 153 5.36 -12.21 -5.70
C ARG A 153 5.15 -12.15 -7.21
N LEU A 154 6.13 -11.62 -7.96
CA LEU A 154 6.07 -11.58 -9.41
C LEU A 154 5.99 -12.98 -10.02
N LYS A 155 6.78 -13.94 -9.50
CA LYS A 155 6.74 -15.34 -9.94
C LYS A 155 5.41 -16.01 -9.67
N GLU A 156 4.82 -15.78 -8.48
CA GLU A 156 3.50 -16.35 -8.17
C GLU A 156 2.40 -15.72 -9.03
N LEU A 157 2.44 -14.40 -9.25
CA LEU A 157 1.51 -13.73 -10.18
C LEU A 157 1.63 -14.29 -11.60
N ALA A 158 2.84 -14.59 -12.08
CA ALA A 158 3.05 -15.14 -13.41
C ALA A 158 2.42 -16.54 -13.60
N ARG A 159 2.18 -17.28 -12.51
CA ARG A 159 1.52 -18.60 -12.55
C ARG A 159 -0.01 -18.53 -12.54
N GLN A 160 -0.58 -17.38 -12.23
CA GLN A 160 -2.03 -17.19 -12.14
C GLN A 160 -2.65 -16.95 -13.51
N THR A 161 -3.78 -17.61 -13.78
CA THR A 161 -4.61 -17.33 -14.96
C THR A 161 -5.39 -16.03 -14.79
N ILE A 162 -5.78 -15.39 -15.90
CA ILE A 162 -6.52 -14.12 -15.83
C ILE A 162 -7.90 -14.29 -15.19
N THR A 163 -8.54 -15.44 -15.40
CA THR A 163 -9.90 -15.75 -14.93
C THR A 163 -9.96 -16.56 -13.64
N GLY A 164 -8.82 -16.94 -13.05
CA GLY A 164 -8.76 -17.76 -11.84
C GLY A 164 -9.21 -17.03 -10.56
N ASP A 165 -9.30 -17.80 -9.46
CA ASP A 165 -9.62 -17.28 -8.12
C ASP A 165 -8.64 -16.18 -7.66
N ASN A 166 -7.40 -16.21 -8.18
CA ASN A 166 -6.36 -15.19 -8.01
C ASN A 166 -6.06 -14.83 -6.54
N ARG A 167 -6.44 -15.68 -5.58
CA ARG A 167 -6.00 -15.56 -4.19
C ARG A 167 -4.48 -15.75 -4.14
N LEU A 168 -3.81 -14.76 -3.59
CA LEU A 168 -2.37 -14.79 -3.36
C LEU A 168 -2.08 -14.36 -1.93
N GLU A 169 -1.79 -15.33 -1.08
CA GLU A 169 -1.37 -15.09 0.30
C GLU A 169 0.15 -15.16 0.40
N MET A 170 0.78 -14.04 0.74
CA MET A 170 2.23 -13.95 0.89
C MET A 170 2.59 -13.13 2.12
N GLU A 171 3.60 -13.61 2.84
CA GLU A 171 4.11 -12.95 4.01
C GLU A 171 5.23 -11.96 3.64
N LEU A 172 5.11 -10.72 4.12
CA LEU A 172 6.14 -9.70 3.99
C LEU A 172 6.91 -9.56 5.31
N LYS A 173 8.04 -10.25 5.41
CA LYS A 173 8.95 -10.19 6.58
C LYS A 173 9.68 -8.86 6.67
N GLY A 174 9.95 -8.40 7.90
CA GLY A 174 10.70 -7.17 8.17
C GLY A 174 9.93 -5.88 7.83
N CYS A 175 8.60 -5.97 7.73
CA CYS A 175 7.75 -4.79 7.65
C CYS A 175 7.37 -4.36 9.06
N GLY A 176 7.92 -3.25 9.55
CA GLY A 176 7.71 -2.84 10.94
C GLY A 176 6.24 -2.57 11.32
N PHE A 177 5.39 -2.22 10.35
CA PHE A 177 3.95 -2.13 10.60
C PHE A 177 3.38 -3.50 11.01
N THR A 178 3.77 -4.58 10.31
CA THR A 178 3.41 -5.95 10.66
C THR A 178 3.99 -6.35 12.01
N GLU A 179 5.24 -5.99 12.29
CA GLU A 179 5.92 -6.33 13.55
C GLU A 179 5.24 -5.65 14.75
N ALA A 180 4.79 -4.40 14.61
CA ALA A 180 4.01 -3.69 15.64
C ALA A 180 2.65 -4.35 15.87
N LEU A 181 1.91 -4.71 14.81
CA LEU A 181 0.66 -5.46 14.95
C LEU A 181 0.88 -6.84 15.56
N TYR A 182 1.96 -7.53 15.19
CA TYR A 182 2.33 -8.81 15.79
C TYR A 182 2.62 -8.65 17.29
N ALA A 183 3.28 -7.57 17.72
CA ALA A 183 3.50 -7.27 19.12
C ALA A 183 2.19 -7.02 19.88
N LEU A 184 1.20 -6.35 19.29
CA LEU A 184 -0.14 -6.21 19.85
C LEU A 184 -0.80 -7.57 20.09
N VAL A 185 -0.81 -8.44 19.07
CA VAL A 185 -1.41 -9.78 19.17
C VAL A 185 -0.73 -10.60 20.28
N GLU A 186 0.59 -10.54 20.35
CA GLU A 186 1.35 -11.34 21.31
C GLU A 186 1.25 -10.87 22.75
N GLN A 187 1.24 -9.55 22.98
CA GLN A 187 1.50 -8.99 24.30
C GLN A 187 0.37 -8.13 24.86
N VAL A 188 -0.63 -7.75 24.05
CA VAL A 188 -1.68 -6.78 24.43
C VAL A 188 -3.08 -7.36 24.28
N MET A 189 -3.36 -8.06 23.18
CA MET A 189 -4.68 -8.65 22.95
C MET A 189 -5.00 -9.75 23.96
N GLU A 190 -6.28 -9.83 24.34
CA GLU A 190 -6.79 -10.77 25.33
C GLU A 190 -7.88 -11.69 24.76
N PRO A 191 -8.00 -12.94 25.26
CA PRO A 191 -9.13 -13.80 24.92
C PRO A 191 -10.44 -13.08 25.21
N SER A 192 -11.32 -13.02 24.22
CA SER A 192 -12.58 -12.27 24.29
C SER A 192 -13.71 -13.15 23.78
N ALA A 193 -14.92 -12.99 24.34
CA ALA A 193 -16.10 -13.68 23.82
C ALA A 193 -16.37 -13.21 22.40
N GLN A 194 -16.63 -14.16 21.50
CA GLN A 194 -16.88 -13.83 20.10
C GLN A 194 -18.20 -13.05 19.96
N ILE A 195 -18.16 -11.97 19.20
CA ILE A 195 -19.31 -11.19 18.74
C ILE A 195 -19.73 -11.81 17.39
N PRO A 196 -20.90 -12.43 17.28
CA PRO A 196 -21.36 -13.02 16.02
C PRO A 196 -21.48 -11.98 14.91
N HIS A 197 -21.22 -12.39 13.66
CA HIS A 197 -21.40 -11.55 12.48
C HIS A 197 -20.60 -10.24 12.56
N SER A 198 -19.37 -10.31 13.04
CA SER A 198 -18.54 -9.13 13.26
C SER A 198 -17.16 -9.23 12.62
N VAL A 199 -16.62 -8.06 12.25
CA VAL A 199 -15.30 -7.96 11.61
C VAL A 199 -14.38 -6.95 12.27
N ASN A 200 -13.08 -7.24 12.27
CA ASN A 200 -12.05 -6.22 12.40
C ASN A 200 -11.55 -5.81 11.02
N ILE A 201 -11.14 -4.55 10.86
CA ILE A 201 -10.61 -4.04 9.59
C ILE A 201 -9.18 -3.53 9.78
N GLU A 202 -8.21 -4.10 9.06
CA GLU A 202 -6.84 -3.54 9.02
C GLU A 202 -6.88 -2.20 8.27
N THR A 203 -6.46 -1.09 8.87
CA THR A 203 -6.56 0.26 8.27
C THR A 203 -5.51 0.55 7.21
N VAL A 204 -4.62 -0.40 6.91
CA VAL A 204 -3.59 -0.16 5.91
C VAL A 204 -4.14 -0.25 4.47
N GLY A 205 -3.75 0.73 3.65
CA GLY A 205 -3.75 0.58 2.19
C GLY A 205 -5.11 0.76 1.50
N TRP A 206 -6.01 1.57 2.03
CA TRP A 206 -7.34 1.87 1.45
C TRP A 206 -7.34 3.01 0.42
N GLY A 207 -6.24 3.15 -0.34
CA GLY A 207 -6.10 4.18 -1.37
C GLY A 207 -5.95 5.61 -0.83
N SER A 208 -6.13 6.60 -1.70
CA SER A 208 -6.02 8.02 -1.34
C SER A 208 -7.14 8.49 -0.40
N GLU A 209 -8.30 7.84 -0.47
CA GLU A 209 -9.52 8.18 0.27
C GLU A 209 -9.51 7.74 1.74
N GLY A 210 -8.55 6.87 2.13
CA GLY A 210 -8.20 6.58 3.52
C GLY A 210 -9.41 6.24 4.41
N LYS A 211 -9.69 7.11 5.41
CA LYS A 211 -10.77 6.90 6.39
C LYS A 211 -12.17 6.99 5.78
N ALA A 212 -12.35 7.74 4.69
CA ALA A 212 -13.64 7.82 4.01
C ALA A 212 -14.05 6.45 3.45
N ALA A 213 -13.11 5.76 2.80
CA ALA A 213 -13.32 4.39 2.32
C ALA A 213 -13.68 3.44 3.47
N LEU A 214 -12.94 3.50 4.59
CA LEU A 214 -13.22 2.66 5.76
C LEU A 214 -14.64 2.88 6.34
N ARG A 215 -15.10 4.14 6.39
CA ARG A 215 -16.48 4.47 6.81
C ARG A 215 -17.52 3.94 5.84
N GLU A 216 -17.27 4.03 4.54
CA GLU A 216 -18.18 3.49 3.52
C GLU A 216 -18.30 1.97 3.62
N LEU A 217 -17.19 1.28 3.85
CA LEU A 217 -17.18 -0.16 4.13
C LEU A 217 -18.01 -0.48 5.38
N GLU A 218 -17.80 0.24 6.47
CA GLU A 218 -18.53 0.05 7.72
C GLU A 218 -20.04 0.24 7.53
N VAL A 219 -20.46 1.30 6.84
CA VAL A 219 -21.88 1.55 6.53
C VAL A 219 -22.47 0.42 5.68
N PHE A 220 -21.73 -0.04 4.67
CA PHE A 220 -22.18 -1.14 3.80
C PHE A 220 -22.33 -2.45 4.58
N LEU A 221 -21.32 -2.81 5.37
CA LEU A 221 -21.34 -4.04 6.19
C LEU A 221 -22.47 -4.03 7.22
N ASN A 222 -22.68 -2.89 7.90
CA ASN A 222 -23.81 -2.73 8.83
C ASN A 222 -25.16 -2.92 8.11
N GLY A 223 -25.28 -2.45 6.86
CA GLY A 223 -26.46 -2.69 6.00
C GLY A 223 -26.70 -4.16 5.66
N CYS A 224 -25.65 -4.99 5.67
CA CYS A 224 -25.73 -6.45 5.54
C CYS A 224 -25.96 -7.17 6.88
N GLY A 225 -26.07 -6.44 7.99
CA GLY A 225 -26.14 -7.02 9.34
C GLY A 225 -24.78 -7.46 9.91
N ILE A 226 -23.66 -7.04 9.31
CA ILE A 226 -22.30 -7.36 9.75
C ILE A 226 -21.73 -6.17 10.52
N GLN A 227 -21.43 -6.35 11.81
CA GLN A 227 -20.89 -5.29 12.66
C GLN A 227 -19.38 -5.11 12.48
N VAL A 228 -18.90 -3.87 12.42
CA VAL A 228 -17.47 -3.59 12.58
C VAL A 228 -17.13 -3.50 14.08
N ASN A 229 -16.32 -4.44 14.57
CA ASN A 229 -15.86 -4.48 15.95
C ASN A 229 -14.76 -3.44 16.22
N THR A 230 -13.68 -3.45 15.42
CA THR A 230 -12.60 -2.46 15.56
C THR A 230 -11.80 -2.25 14.27
N TRP A 231 -11.14 -1.10 14.20
CA TRP A 231 -10.18 -0.75 13.16
C TRP A 231 -8.75 -0.92 13.69
N ILE A 232 -7.98 -1.84 13.10
CA ILE A 232 -6.64 -2.19 13.58
C ILE A 232 -5.59 -1.51 12.67
N PRO A 233 -4.65 -0.71 13.20
CA PRO A 233 -4.49 -0.27 14.59
C PRO A 233 -5.21 1.03 14.96
N SER A 234 -5.96 1.66 14.04
CA SER A 234 -6.61 2.97 14.25
C SER A 234 -7.80 2.96 15.23
N ALA A 235 -7.60 2.54 16.47
CA ALA A 235 -8.63 2.47 17.50
C ALA A 235 -8.08 2.81 18.91
N PRO A 236 -8.96 3.09 19.88
CA PRO A 236 -8.60 3.15 21.30
C PRO A 236 -7.92 1.87 21.77
N LEU A 237 -7.02 1.98 22.75
CA LEU A 237 -6.30 0.83 23.28
C LEU A 237 -7.27 -0.24 23.80
N SER A 238 -8.33 0.17 24.49
CA SER A 238 -9.39 -0.73 24.99
C SER A 238 -10.04 -1.57 23.87
N SER A 239 -10.33 -0.96 22.72
CA SER A 239 -10.87 -1.69 21.55
C SER A 239 -9.83 -2.62 20.92
N LEU A 240 -8.54 -2.27 20.96
CA LEU A 240 -7.46 -3.11 20.43
C LEU A 240 -7.23 -4.34 21.33
N VAL A 241 -7.32 -4.20 22.65
CA VAL A 241 -7.21 -5.31 23.62
C VAL A 241 -8.27 -6.38 23.33
N HIS A 242 -9.51 -5.96 23.06
CA HIS A 242 -10.65 -6.83 22.76
C HIS A 242 -10.89 -7.08 21.28
N ALA A 243 -9.93 -6.75 20.40
CA ALA A 243 -10.02 -7.07 18.98
C ALA A 243 -10.29 -8.57 18.70
N PRO A 244 -9.78 -9.54 19.50
CA PRO A 244 -10.11 -10.96 19.32
C PRO A 244 -11.59 -11.33 19.40
N ALA A 245 -12.45 -10.44 19.92
CA ALA A 245 -13.89 -10.65 19.96
C ALA A 245 -14.53 -10.73 18.57
N ALA A 246 -13.90 -10.22 17.51
CA ALA A 246 -14.47 -10.32 16.17
C ALA A 246 -14.53 -11.78 15.68
N GLU A 247 -15.44 -12.08 14.75
CA GLU A 247 -15.47 -13.38 14.08
C GLU A 247 -14.42 -13.47 12.96
N LEU A 248 -14.19 -12.36 12.24
CA LEU A 248 -13.30 -12.31 11.08
C LEU A 248 -12.43 -11.05 11.04
N ASN A 249 -11.14 -11.18 10.71
CA ASN A 249 -10.26 -10.06 10.39
C ASN A 249 -10.19 -9.81 8.88
N LEU A 250 -10.40 -8.59 8.42
CA LEU A 250 -10.18 -8.16 7.03
C LEU A 250 -8.78 -7.56 6.91
N VAL A 251 -7.83 -8.28 6.30
CA VAL A 251 -6.40 -7.99 6.46
C VAL A 251 -5.66 -7.87 5.13
N LYS A 252 -4.71 -6.94 5.01
CA LYS A 252 -3.75 -6.88 3.90
C LYS A 252 -2.44 -7.58 4.23
N ARG A 253 -2.13 -7.72 5.51
CA ARG A 253 -0.90 -8.35 5.99
C ARG A 253 -1.24 -9.56 6.82
N VAL A 254 -0.85 -10.74 6.34
CA VAL A 254 -1.34 -12.00 6.91
C VAL A 254 -0.61 -12.45 8.18
N ARG A 255 0.62 -11.98 8.44
CA ARG A 255 1.43 -12.51 9.55
C ARG A 255 0.79 -12.32 10.93
N TRP A 256 0.37 -11.08 11.25
CA TRP A 256 -0.27 -10.79 12.53
C TRP A 256 -1.65 -11.46 12.63
N ALA A 257 -2.36 -11.56 11.51
CA ALA A 257 -3.67 -12.21 11.44
C ALA A 257 -3.59 -13.73 11.65
N ARG A 258 -2.59 -14.39 11.04
CA ARG A 258 -2.27 -15.80 11.29
C ARG A 258 -1.98 -16.05 12.76
N ARG A 259 -1.19 -15.17 13.38
CA ARG A 259 -0.88 -15.27 14.80
C ARG A 259 -2.11 -15.07 15.68
N MET A 260 -2.99 -14.14 15.33
CA MET A 260 -4.25 -13.90 16.04
C MET A 260 -5.19 -15.11 15.93
N ARG A 261 -5.24 -15.75 14.76
CA ARG A 261 -5.94 -17.02 14.56
C ARG A 261 -5.37 -18.14 15.42
N GLU A 262 -4.04 -18.30 15.45
CA GLU A 262 -3.37 -19.32 16.26
C GLU A 262 -3.63 -19.12 17.76
N LYS A 263 -3.59 -17.87 18.24
CA LYS A 263 -3.65 -17.55 19.67
C LYS A 263 -5.08 -17.43 20.21
N PHE A 264 -6.01 -16.91 19.42
CA PHE A 264 -7.38 -16.60 19.87
C PHE A 264 -8.48 -17.26 19.04
N GLY A 265 -8.14 -17.94 17.93
CA GLY A 265 -9.13 -18.57 17.05
C GLY A 265 -9.81 -17.61 16.07
N THR A 266 -9.50 -16.31 16.07
CA THR A 266 -10.14 -15.33 15.17
C THR A 266 -9.73 -15.58 13.72
N ALA A 267 -10.69 -15.84 12.83
CA ALA A 267 -10.43 -16.08 11.42
C ALA A 267 -9.93 -14.81 10.69
N TYR A 268 -9.46 -14.93 9.45
CA TYR A 268 -9.14 -13.78 8.62
C TYR A 268 -9.41 -14.01 7.13
N LEU A 269 -9.75 -12.92 6.44
CA LEU A 269 -9.85 -12.82 4.99
C LEU A 269 -8.71 -11.93 4.48
N HIS A 270 -7.83 -12.51 3.65
CA HIS A 270 -6.73 -11.77 3.06
C HIS A 270 -7.17 -10.95 1.83
N ILE A 271 -7.00 -9.63 1.93
CA ILE A 271 -7.23 -8.63 0.89
C ILE A 271 -5.94 -8.40 0.09
N GLY A 272 -5.52 -9.44 -0.64
CA GLY A 272 -4.30 -9.42 -1.43
C GLY A 272 -4.44 -8.65 -2.76
N GLY A 273 -3.36 -7.98 -3.19
CA GLY A 273 -3.31 -7.16 -4.41
C GLY A 273 -3.14 -7.92 -5.73
N ALA A 274 -3.69 -9.13 -5.87
CA ALA A 274 -3.61 -9.95 -7.08
C ALA A 274 -4.80 -9.71 -8.04
N GLY A 275 -5.42 -8.53 -7.96
CA GLY A 275 -6.49 -8.11 -8.87
C GLY A 275 -7.87 -8.73 -8.62
N ARG A 276 -8.00 -9.72 -7.73
CA ARG A 276 -9.31 -10.35 -7.37
C ARG A 276 -10.39 -9.33 -7.06
N TYR A 277 -10.07 -8.36 -6.21
CA TYR A 277 -11.01 -7.32 -5.77
C TYR A 277 -10.90 -6.01 -6.55
N ALA A 278 -10.30 -6.03 -7.74
CA ALA A 278 -10.22 -4.85 -8.60
C ALA A 278 -11.51 -4.63 -9.39
N GLY A 279 -11.90 -3.37 -9.56
CA GLY A 279 -13.08 -3.00 -10.33
C GLY A 279 -14.40 -3.17 -9.57
N LEU A 280 -15.51 -2.90 -10.26
CA LEU A 280 -16.85 -3.00 -9.67
C LEU A 280 -17.20 -4.44 -9.31
N ASP A 281 -16.89 -5.39 -10.19
CA ASP A 281 -17.11 -6.81 -9.93
C ASP A 281 -16.19 -7.31 -8.80
N GLY A 282 -14.98 -6.75 -8.68
CA GLY A 282 -14.08 -7.05 -7.58
C GLY A 282 -14.60 -6.57 -6.22
N ILE A 283 -15.24 -5.40 -6.17
CA ILE A 283 -15.95 -4.89 -4.98
C ILE A 283 -17.09 -5.85 -4.60
N CYS A 284 -17.87 -6.33 -5.57
CA CYS A 284 -18.94 -7.29 -5.32
C CYS A 284 -18.36 -8.61 -4.74
N THR A 285 -17.31 -9.15 -5.35
CA THR A 285 -16.61 -10.35 -4.88
C THR A 285 -16.05 -10.17 -3.48
N PHE A 286 -15.54 -8.99 -3.12
CA PHE A 286 -15.04 -8.70 -1.79
C PHE A 286 -16.13 -8.86 -0.72
N TYR A 287 -17.30 -8.25 -0.92
CA TYR A 287 -18.41 -8.39 0.05
C TYR A 287 -18.98 -9.80 0.08
N ARG A 288 -19.08 -10.48 -1.07
CA ARG A 288 -19.51 -11.89 -1.13
C ARG A 288 -18.55 -12.82 -0.38
N ASP A 289 -17.24 -12.61 -0.51
CA ASP A 289 -16.24 -13.39 0.22
C ASP A 289 -16.33 -13.16 1.74
N ILE A 290 -16.70 -11.96 2.19
CA ILE A 290 -17.00 -11.69 3.61
C ILE A 290 -18.27 -12.43 4.03
N GLY A 291 -19.34 -12.34 3.22
CA GLY A 291 -20.59 -13.06 3.45
C GLY A 291 -20.36 -14.56 3.58
N GLN A 292 -19.59 -15.15 2.68
CA GLN A 292 -19.23 -16.57 2.74
C GLN A 292 -18.43 -16.92 4.01
N ALA A 293 -17.46 -16.08 4.38
CA ALA A 293 -16.65 -16.31 5.56
C ALA A 293 -17.46 -16.25 6.87
N LEU A 294 -18.53 -15.45 6.92
CA LEU A 294 -19.43 -15.29 8.07
C LEU A 294 -20.73 -16.11 7.95
N ARG A 295 -20.90 -16.88 6.87
CA ARG A 295 -22.14 -17.63 6.55
C ARG A 295 -23.39 -16.74 6.46
N MET A 296 -23.23 -15.57 5.85
CA MET A 296 -24.25 -14.53 5.68
C MET A 296 -24.56 -14.23 4.21
N GLU A 297 -24.35 -15.19 3.31
CA GLU A 297 -24.54 -15.02 1.87
C GLU A 297 -25.95 -14.54 1.53
N ALA A 298 -26.97 -15.09 2.20
CA ALA A 298 -28.38 -14.70 1.99
C ALA A 298 -28.68 -13.25 2.39
N ALA A 299 -27.98 -12.70 3.39
CA ALA A 299 -28.12 -11.31 3.83
C ALA A 299 -27.32 -10.35 2.95
N VAL A 300 -26.12 -10.77 2.49
CA VAL A 300 -25.19 -9.93 1.75
C VAL A 300 -25.57 -9.79 0.27
N GLU A 301 -26.03 -10.86 -0.38
CA GLU A 301 -26.24 -10.87 -1.84
C GLU A 301 -27.26 -9.82 -2.32
N PRO A 302 -28.45 -9.65 -1.70
CA PRO A 302 -29.40 -8.63 -2.14
C PRO A 302 -28.83 -7.21 -2.05
N VAL A 303 -28.07 -6.92 -0.99
CA VAL A 303 -27.45 -5.60 -0.76
C VAL A 303 -26.35 -5.33 -1.80
N VAL A 304 -25.53 -6.33 -2.12
CA VAL A 304 -24.50 -6.25 -3.17
C VAL A 304 -25.12 -6.02 -4.54
N LEU A 305 -26.18 -6.74 -4.89
CA LEU A 305 -26.87 -6.58 -6.18
C LEU A 305 -27.48 -5.18 -6.32
N ALA A 306 -28.16 -4.69 -5.28
CA ALA A 306 -28.75 -3.35 -5.27
C ALA A 306 -27.68 -2.27 -5.41
N ALA A 307 -26.60 -2.34 -4.63
CA ALA A 307 -25.51 -1.36 -4.68
C ALA A 307 -24.76 -1.39 -6.02
N ARG A 308 -24.58 -2.56 -6.62
CA ARG A 308 -24.00 -2.70 -7.96
C ARG A 308 -24.89 -2.04 -9.01
N ALA A 309 -26.20 -2.28 -8.98
CA ALA A 309 -27.14 -1.68 -9.91
C ALA A 309 -27.13 -0.16 -9.79
N GLN A 310 -27.19 0.37 -8.56
CA GLN A 310 -27.10 1.80 -8.30
C GLN A 310 -25.78 2.40 -8.80
N ALA A 311 -24.64 1.75 -8.54
CA ALA A 311 -23.34 2.23 -9.00
C ALA A 311 -23.25 2.29 -10.54
N LEU A 312 -23.85 1.33 -11.25
CA LEU A 312 -23.91 1.32 -12.71
C LEU A 312 -24.81 2.44 -13.25
N GLU A 313 -25.96 2.67 -12.62
CA GLU A 313 -26.87 3.75 -12.98
C GLU A 313 -26.21 5.13 -12.77
N GLU A 314 -25.62 5.34 -11.60
CA GLU A 314 -24.93 6.59 -11.22
C GLU A 314 -23.72 6.92 -12.09
N THR A 315 -23.14 5.92 -12.75
CA THR A 315 -21.97 6.06 -13.62
C THR A 315 -22.30 5.93 -15.10
N ALA A 316 -23.55 5.65 -15.48
CA ALA A 316 -23.93 5.34 -16.85
C ALA A 316 -23.54 6.46 -17.83
N GLU A 317 -23.86 7.71 -17.51
CA GLU A 317 -23.52 8.87 -18.35
C GLU A 317 -22.01 9.05 -18.48
N ALA A 318 -21.29 9.03 -17.35
CA ALA A 318 -19.84 9.20 -17.33
C ALA A 318 -19.14 8.09 -18.12
N ARG A 319 -19.57 6.83 -17.99
CA ARG A 319 -19.04 5.68 -18.75
C ARG A 319 -19.34 5.81 -20.24
N ARG A 320 -20.52 6.28 -20.63
CA ARG A 320 -20.83 6.57 -22.05
C ARG A 320 -19.88 7.61 -22.65
N ARG A 321 -19.62 8.70 -21.92
CA ARG A 321 -18.69 9.76 -22.36
C ARG A 321 -17.26 9.24 -22.45
N LEU A 322 -16.81 8.47 -21.46
CA LEU A 322 -15.50 7.81 -21.47
C LEU A 322 -15.34 6.85 -22.65
N GLY A 323 -16.39 6.11 -23.01
CA GLY A 323 -16.36 5.16 -24.13
C GLY A 323 -16.34 5.78 -25.52
N GLN A 324 -16.65 7.07 -25.64
CA GLN A 324 -16.52 7.81 -26.90
C GLN A 324 -15.08 8.25 -27.17
N ALA A 325 -14.23 8.31 -26.15
CA ALA A 325 -12.84 8.69 -26.29
C ALA A 325 -11.97 7.53 -26.74
N ARG A 326 -11.14 7.76 -27.75
CA ARG A 326 -10.06 6.87 -28.16
C ARG A 326 -8.90 7.01 -27.18
N ALA A 327 -8.77 6.04 -26.30
CA ALA A 327 -7.75 6.04 -25.26
C ALA A 327 -6.52 5.20 -25.65
N VAL A 328 -5.39 5.57 -25.07
CA VAL A 328 -4.16 4.77 -25.06
C VAL A 328 -3.79 4.48 -23.61
N LEU A 329 -3.65 3.21 -23.25
CA LEU A 329 -3.28 2.80 -21.90
C LEU A 329 -1.77 2.59 -21.82
N VAL A 330 -1.10 3.31 -20.94
CA VAL A 330 0.33 3.12 -20.65
C VAL A 330 0.47 2.45 -19.29
N SER A 331 1.14 1.30 -19.25
CA SER A 331 1.46 0.58 -18.03
C SER A 331 2.96 0.49 -17.81
N ARG A 332 3.44 0.86 -16.62
CA ARG A 332 4.86 0.69 -16.22
C ARG A 332 5.11 -0.58 -15.43
N SER A 333 4.10 -1.42 -15.31
CA SER A 333 4.16 -2.64 -14.54
C SER A 333 3.54 -3.75 -15.35
N ILE A 334 4.40 -4.55 -15.99
CA ILE A 334 3.96 -5.70 -16.81
C ILE A 334 3.03 -6.65 -16.04
N GLN A 335 3.23 -6.79 -14.72
CA GLN A 335 2.37 -7.62 -13.87
C GLN A 335 1.04 -6.97 -13.46
N GLN A 336 0.91 -5.65 -13.56
CA GLN A 336 -0.34 -4.95 -13.33
C GLN A 336 -1.14 -4.74 -14.62
N ALA A 337 -0.46 -4.59 -15.76
CA ALA A 337 -1.08 -4.32 -17.07
C ALA A 337 -2.35 -5.14 -17.38
N PRO A 338 -2.45 -6.45 -17.09
CA PRO A 338 -3.69 -7.20 -17.30
C PRO A 338 -4.88 -6.66 -16.48
N PHE A 339 -4.64 -6.32 -15.22
CA PHE A 339 -5.66 -5.80 -14.30
C PHE A 339 -6.03 -4.35 -14.63
N GLU A 340 -5.05 -3.56 -15.07
CA GLU A 340 -5.29 -2.20 -15.55
C GLU A 340 -6.18 -2.24 -16.79
N LEU A 341 -5.82 -3.04 -17.79
CA LEU A 341 -6.62 -3.17 -19.01
C LEU A 341 -8.07 -3.57 -18.72
N LYS A 342 -8.26 -4.60 -17.87
CA LYS A 342 -9.60 -4.99 -17.39
C LYS A 342 -10.34 -3.80 -16.79
N SER A 343 -9.70 -3.07 -15.89
CA SER A 343 -10.34 -1.96 -15.16
C SER A 343 -10.73 -0.82 -16.10
N TYR A 344 -9.82 -0.39 -16.98
CA TYR A 344 -10.09 0.72 -17.90
C TYR A 344 -11.17 0.37 -18.92
N VAL A 345 -11.15 -0.84 -19.48
CA VAL A 345 -12.10 -1.24 -20.52
C VAL A 345 -13.45 -1.67 -19.93
N ARG A 346 -13.47 -2.61 -18.99
CA ARG A 346 -14.72 -3.20 -18.48
C ARG A 346 -15.38 -2.33 -17.41
N ASP A 347 -14.61 -1.93 -16.41
CA ASP A 347 -15.16 -1.20 -15.28
C ASP A 347 -15.43 0.26 -15.64
N TYR A 348 -14.49 0.95 -16.27
CA TYR A 348 -14.60 2.38 -16.57
C TYR A 348 -15.21 2.67 -17.95
N GLY A 349 -15.21 1.69 -18.86
CA GLY A 349 -15.88 1.79 -20.15
C GLY A 349 -15.08 2.52 -21.23
N LEU A 350 -13.75 2.66 -21.09
CA LEU A 350 -12.93 3.30 -22.12
C LEU A 350 -12.71 2.39 -23.33
N SER A 351 -12.66 3.01 -24.51
CA SER A 351 -12.21 2.35 -25.74
C SER A 351 -10.69 2.47 -25.87
N VAL A 352 -9.98 1.40 -25.50
CA VAL A 352 -8.50 1.38 -25.51
C VAL A 352 -7.98 0.87 -26.86
N SER A 353 -7.38 1.77 -27.64
CA SER A 353 -6.78 1.43 -28.94
C SER A 353 -5.45 0.69 -28.80
N HIS A 354 -4.61 1.13 -27.87
CA HIS A 354 -3.27 0.59 -27.64
C HIS A 354 -2.99 0.42 -26.16
N LEU A 355 -2.34 -0.69 -25.80
CA LEU A 355 -1.73 -0.93 -24.51
C LEU A 355 -0.20 -0.88 -24.67
N CYS A 356 0.41 0.18 -24.16
CA CYS A 356 1.86 0.36 -24.16
C CYS A 356 2.43 -0.09 -22.81
N VAL A 357 3.16 -1.20 -22.80
CA VAL A 357 3.88 -1.70 -21.61
C VAL A 357 5.31 -1.16 -21.65
N ILE A 358 5.67 -0.37 -20.64
CA ILE A 358 7.02 0.16 -20.44
C ILE A 358 7.72 -0.71 -19.39
N LEU A 359 8.65 -1.54 -19.84
CA LEU A 359 9.52 -2.38 -19.02
C LEU A 359 10.98 -1.99 -19.28
N THR A 360 11.53 -1.09 -18.44
CA THR A 360 12.90 -0.59 -18.60
C THR A 360 13.95 -1.64 -18.25
N PRO A 361 15.19 -1.57 -18.77
CA PRO A 361 16.28 -2.46 -18.39
C PRO A 361 16.54 -2.50 -16.87
N GLU A 362 16.45 -1.34 -16.22
CA GLU A 362 16.60 -1.21 -14.77
C GLU A 362 15.44 -1.90 -14.02
N SER A 363 14.21 -1.81 -14.53
CA SER A 363 13.06 -2.53 -13.97
C SER A 363 13.25 -4.04 -14.07
N ARG A 364 13.73 -4.55 -15.22
CA ARG A 364 14.08 -5.98 -15.39
C ARG A 364 15.10 -6.42 -14.36
N LYS A 365 16.18 -5.66 -14.18
CA LYS A 365 17.24 -5.96 -13.20
C LYS A 365 16.71 -5.95 -11.77
N ASN A 366 15.97 -4.91 -11.39
CA ASN A 366 15.46 -4.76 -10.02
C ASN A 366 14.45 -5.84 -9.64
N LEU A 367 13.59 -6.22 -10.59
CA LEU A 367 12.60 -7.29 -10.42
C LEU A 367 13.18 -8.68 -10.70
N ASN A 368 14.42 -8.77 -11.19
CA ASN A 368 15.09 -10.00 -11.61
C ASN A 368 14.22 -10.78 -12.62
N VAL A 369 13.73 -10.07 -13.63
CA VAL A 369 12.93 -10.64 -14.72
C VAL A 369 13.86 -11.39 -15.67
N THR A 370 13.75 -12.72 -15.69
CA THR A 370 14.42 -13.56 -16.67
C THR A 370 13.63 -13.55 -17.98
N PRO A 371 14.24 -13.89 -19.13
CA PRO A 371 13.51 -13.99 -20.40
C PRO A 371 12.26 -14.87 -20.30
N ALA A 372 12.37 -16.07 -19.71
CA ALA A 372 11.23 -16.95 -19.50
C ALA A 372 10.12 -16.34 -18.61
N LEU A 373 10.48 -15.54 -17.61
CA LEU A 373 9.48 -14.86 -16.77
C LEU A 373 8.83 -13.70 -17.52
N GLU A 374 9.58 -12.96 -18.34
CA GLU A 374 9.05 -11.93 -19.21
C GLU A 374 8.04 -12.50 -20.20
N ASP A 375 8.37 -13.61 -20.86
CA ASP A 375 7.49 -14.30 -21.81
C ASP A 375 6.18 -14.73 -21.13
N SER A 376 6.26 -15.31 -19.94
CA SER A 376 5.09 -15.70 -19.15
C SER A 376 4.22 -14.49 -18.77
N LEU A 377 4.83 -13.38 -18.36
CA LEU A 377 4.10 -12.16 -18.02
C LEU A 377 3.46 -11.52 -19.26
N LEU A 378 4.16 -11.48 -20.40
CA LEU A 378 3.62 -10.98 -21.66
C LEU A 378 2.48 -11.86 -22.18
N ALA A 379 2.58 -13.19 -22.03
CA ALA A 379 1.50 -14.10 -22.38
C ALA A 379 0.22 -13.77 -21.62
N ARG A 380 0.31 -13.47 -20.32
CA ARG A 380 -0.83 -13.02 -19.50
C ARG A 380 -1.40 -11.68 -19.96
N VAL A 381 -0.55 -10.74 -20.39
CA VAL A 381 -1.02 -9.47 -20.96
C VAL A 381 -1.78 -9.70 -22.26
N ARG A 382 -1.28 -10.58 -23.14
CA ARG A 382 -1.96 -10.96 -24.39
C ARG A 382 -3.29 -11.67 -24.13
N GLU A 383 -3.33 -12.58 -23.15
CA GLU A 383 -4.57 -13.26 -22.73
C GLU A 383 -5.61 -12.25 -22.24
N ALA A 384 -5.20 -11.29 -21.40
CA ALA A 384 -6.10 -10.25 -20.92
C ALA A 384 -6.58 -9.33 -22.04
N ALA A 385 -5.73 -8.98 -23.00
CA ALA A 385 -6.14 -8.22 -24.18
C ALA A 385 -7.18 -8.99 -25.00
N ALA A 386 -6.89 -10.26 -25.32
CA ALA A 386 -7.83 -11.12 -26.05
C ALA A 386 -9.18 -11.30 -25.33
N LEU A 387 -9.19 -11.31 -23.99
CA LEU A 387 -10.41 -11.49 -23.20
C LEU A 387 -11.22 -10.19 -23.03
N TYR A 388 -10.54 -9.09 -22.75
CA TYR A 388 -11.21 -7.86 -22.33
C TYR A 388 -11.37 -6.83 -23.45
N SER A 389 -10.45 -6.79 -24.42
CA SER A 389 -10.41 -5.80 -25.50
C SER A 389 -9.60 -6.34 -26.70
N PRO A 390 -10.17 -7.28 -27.50
CA PRO A 390 -9.46 -7.95 -28.60
C PRO A 390 -8.85 -7.00 -29.64
N GLU A 391 -9.47 -5.83 -29.80
CA GLU A 391 -9.04 -4.75 -30.69
C GLU A 391 -7.84 -3.94 -30.17
N THR A 392 -7.47 -4.07 -28.89
CA THR A 392 -6.33 -3.35 -28.32
C THR A 392 -5.02 -3.91 -28.85
N GLN A 393 -4.22 -3.04 -29.47
CA GLN A 393 -2.86 -3.40 -29.92
C GLN A 393 -1.86 -3.32 -28.75
N LEU A 394 -1.10 -4.39 -28.54
CA LEU A 394 -0.09 -4.47 -27.49
C LEU A 394 1.29 -4.03 -28.02
N LEU A 395 1.90 -3.04 -27.37
CA LEU A 395 3.25 -2.57 -27.67
C LEU A 395 4.14 -2.68 -26.43
N LEU A 396 5.32 -3.29 -26.57
CA LEU A 396 6.32 -3.39 -25.52
C LEU A 396 7.46 -2.42 -25.80
N ASN A 397 7.72 -1.50 -24.87
CA ASN A 397 8.77 -0.47 -24.99
C ASN A 397 8.78 0.24 -26.37
N PRO A 398 7.64 0.80 -26.83
CA PRO A 398 7.61 1.54 -28.09
C PRO A 398 8.59 2.72 -28.06
N ALA A 399 9.18 3.03 -29.23
CA ALA A 399 10.04 4.20 -29.40
C ALA A 399 9.24 5.50 -29.23
N GLU A 400 9.93 6.60 -28.96
CA GLU A 400 9.28 7.90 -28.75
C GLU A 400 8.50 8.35 -29.98
N GLU A 401 9.06 8.15 -31.19
CA GLU A 401 8.40 8.48 -32.46
C GLU A 401 7.08 7.72 -32.62
N THR A 402 7.08 6.44 -32.23
CA THR A 402 5.88 5.60 -32.24
C THR A 402 4.85 6.09 -31.22
N LEU A 403 5.28 6.42 -29.99
CA LEU A 403 4.41 6.96 -28.95
C LEU A 403 3.76 8.28 -29.42
N ARG A 404 4.54 9.20 -30.00
CA ARG A 404 4.02 10.48 -30.52
C ARG A 404 2.98 10.26 -31.61
N GLY A 405 3.22 9.35 -32.55
CA GLY A 405 2.25 9.03 -33.61
C GLY A 405 0.93 8.51 -33.03
N ILE A 406 1.00 7.56 -32.10
CA ILE A 406 -0.19 6.96 -31.48
C ILE A 406 -0.93 7.98 -30.60
N PHE A 407 -0.21 8.80 -29.86
CA PHE A 407 -0.81 9.80 -28.96
C PHE A 407 -1.44 10.95 -29.72
N ALA A 408 -0.89 11.35 -30.87
CA ALA A 408 -1.50 12.38 -31.72
C ALA A 408 -2.88 11.98 -32.27
N GLU A 409 -3.16 10.67 -32.35
CA GLU A 409 -4.48 10.14 -32.73
C GLU A 409 -5.38 9.82 -31.53
N ALA A 410 -4.90 10.01 -30.29
CA ALA A 410 -5.63 9.65 -29.09
C ALA A 410 -6.29 10.90 -28.47
N ASP A 411 -7.51 10.72 -27.97
CA ASP A 411 -8.16 11.77 -27.17
C ASP A 411 -7.51 11.87 -25.78
N VAL A 412 -6.95 10.77 -25.29
CA VAL A 412 -6.38 10.68 -23.94
C VAL A 412 -5.39 9.53 -23.78
N VAL A 413 -4.38 9.74 -22.95
CA VAL A 413 -3.48 8.68 -22.47
C VAL A 413 -3.78 8.41 -20.99
N VAL A 414 -4.06 7.16 -20.65
CA VAL A 414 -4.47 6.75 -19.30
C VAL A 414 -3.46 5.79 -18.66
N GLY A 415 -3.55 5.60 -17.34
CA GLY A 415 -2.69 4.66 -16.60
C GLY A 415 -1.32 5.21 -16.22
N THR A 416 -1.02 6.47 -16.57
CA THR A 416 0.29 7.08 -16.30
C THR A 416 0.14 8.55 -15.93
N GLY A 417 0.85 8.96 -14.87
CA GLY A 417 1.03 10.37 -14.51
C GLY A 417 2.46 10.84 -14.81
N ASP A 418 3.15 10.14 -15.70
CA ASP A 418 4.54 10.38 -15.96
C ASP A 418 4.75 11.63 -16.81
N PHE A 419 5.34 12.66 -16.19
CA PHE A 419 5.58 13.93 -16.85
C PHE A 419 6.51 13.79 -18.08
N THR A 420 7.29 12.72 -18.14
CA THR A 420 7.83 12.05 -19.34
C THR A 420 7.11 12.23 -20.65
N LEU A 421 5.82 11.93 -20.57
CA LEU A 421 4.94 11.69 -21.70
C LEU A 421 4.04 12.90 -21.97
N GLU A 422 4.16 13.95 -21.15
CA GLU A 422 3.46 15.21 -21.36
C GLU A 422 4.06 15.90 -22.59
N GLY A 423 3.21 16.51 -23.44
CA GLY A 423 3.68 17.14 -24.68
C GLY A 423 3.98 16.16 -25.83
N MET A 424 3.44 14.94 -25.76
CA MET A 424 3.56 13.92 -26.81
C MET A 424 2.31 13.77 -27.70
N GLY A 425 1.32 14.64 -27.58
CA GLY A 425 0.14 14.70 -28.48
C GLY A 425 -1.23 14.56 -27.80
N ALA A 426 -1.29 14.11 -26.55
CA ALA A 426 -2.55 13.90 -25.83
C ALA A 426 -2.44 14.21 -24.33
N PRO A 427 -3.56 14.57 -23.66
CA PRO A 427 -3.58 14.77 -22.21
C PRO A 427 -3.35 13.45 -21.45
N LEU A 428 -2.59 13.52 -20.35
CA LEU A 428 -2.35 12.38 -19.47
C LEU A 428 -3.34 12.32 -18.30
N ILE A 429 -3.89 11.13 -18.05
CA ILE A 429 -4.66 10.80 -16.86
C ILE A 429 -3.88 9.78 -16.02
N PRO A 430 -3.45 10.16 -14.79
CA PRO A 430 -2.74 9.26 -13.89
C PRO A 430 -3.53 8.00 -13.56
N ALA A 431 -2.81 6.91 -13.28
CA ALA A 431 -3.41 5.67 -12.81
C ALA A 431 -4.34 5.92 -11.60
N VAL A 432 -5.61 5.52 -11.73
CA VAL A 432 -6.62 5.66 -10.66
C VAL A 432 -6.78 4.39 -9.82
N ASN A 433 -6.01 3.36 -10.14
CA ASN A 433 -6.05 2.05 -9.50
C ASN A 433 -5.61 2.17 -8.03
N GLU A 434 -4.69 3.08 -7.74
CA GLU A 434 -4.23 3.40 -6.38
C GLU A 434 -5.23 4.27 -5.60
N THR A 435 -6.21 4.90 -6.28
CA THR A 435 -7.20 5.77 -5.65
C THR A 435 -8.54 5.08 -5.39
N THR A 436 -8.81 3.96 -6.07
CA THR A 436 -10.08 3.22 -5.93
C THR A 436 -9.99 2.26 -4.75
N SER A 437 -10.89 2.43 -3.79
CA SER A 437 -11.01 1.55 -2.62
C SER A 437 -12.09 0.49 -2.85
N LEU A 438 -12.27 -0.45 -1.90
CA LEU A 438 -13.26 -1.53 -2.00
C LEU A 438 -14.68 -1.06 -1.63
N SER A 439 -15.10 0.09 -2.17
CA SER A 439 -16.34 0.79 -1.85
C SER A 439 -17.08 1.17 -3.13
N PHE A 440 -18.39 0.95 -3.18
CA PHE A 440 -19.24 1.36 -4.31
C PHE A 440 -19.21 2.88 -4.53
N PRO A 441 -19.41 3.74 -3.50
CA PRO A 441 -19.21 5.19 -3.65
C PRO A 441 -17.82 5.59 -4.17
N SER A 442 -16.76 4.90 -3.73
CA SER A 442 -15.40 5.12 -4.21
C SER A 442 -15.27 4.83 -5.70
N TYR A 443 -15.83 3.71 -6.19
CA TYR A 443 -15.91 3.40 -7.61
C TYR A 443 -16.63 4.51 -8.40
N VAL A 444 -17.80 4.96 -7.93
CA VAL A 444 -18.56 6.04 -8.59
C VAL A 444 -17.74 7.32 -8.68
N ARG A 445 -17.07 7.72 -7.58
CA ARG A 445 -16.18 8.90 -7.57
C ARG A 445 -15.02 8.73 -8.53
N THR A 446 -14.40 7.56 -8.60
CA THR A 446 -13.31 7.26 -9.54
C THR A 446 -13.77 7.45 -10.99
N VAL A 447 -14.91 6.88 -11.39
CA VAL A 447 -15.43 7.03 -12.76
C VAL A 447 -15.73 8.49 -13.09
N ARG A 448 -16.40 9.21 -12.18
CA ARG A 448 -16.67 10.66 -12.35
C ARG A 448 -15.39 11.48 -12.43
N ARG A 449 -14.36 11.12 -11.65
CA ARG A 449 -13.04 11.76 -11.68
C ARG A 449 -12.33 11.54 -13.00
N MET A 450 -12.39 10.33 -13.55
CA MET A 450 -11.85 10.04 -14.89
C MET A 450 -12.57 10.84 -15.97
N CYS A 451 -13.91 10.84 -15.97
CA CYS A 451 -14.71 11.60 -16.93
C CYS A 451 -14.36 13.11 -16.87
N ARG A 452 -14.30 13.67 -15.66
CA ARG A 452 -13.87 15.07 -15.45
C ARG A 452 -12.45 15.34 -15.97
N ARG A 453 -11.52 14.42 -15.73
CA ARG A 453 -10.12 14.56 -16.20
C ARG A 453 -10.01 14.44 -17.72
N LEU A 454 -10.87 13.66 -18.36
CA LEU A 454 -10.99 13.61 -19.81
C LEU A 454 -11.52 14.94 -20.35
N GLU A 455 -12.58 15.49 -19.75
CA GLU A 455 -13.24 16.72 -20.20
C GLU A 455 -12.39 17.99 -20.06
N HIS A 456 -11.54 18.05 -19.03
CA HIS A 456 -10.70 19.21 -18.75
C HIS A 456 -9.21 18.93 -18.96
N GLY A 457 -8.88 17.75 -19.47
CA GLY A 457 -7.50 17.36 -19.75
C GLY A 457 -6.97 18.17 -20.93
N THR A 458 -5.87 18.87 -20.72
CA THR A 458 -5.13 19.52 -21.80
C THR A 458 -3.74 18.93 -21.86
N GLU A 459 -3.23 18.70 -23.07
CA GLU A 459 -1.83 18.38 -23.27
C GLU A 459 -0.95 19.48 -22.65
N ARG A 460 0.11 19.07 -21.93
CA ARG A 460 1.03 20.01 -21.28
C ARG A 460 2.38 20.10 -21.99
N SER A 461 2.38 20.69 -23.18
CA SER A 461 3.58 20.86 -24.03
C SER A 461 4.67 21.79 -23.46
N SER A 462 4.31 22.62 -22.47
CA SER A 462 5.20 23.67 -21.94
C SER A 462 5.74 23.39 -20.53
N LEU A 463 5.63 22.16 -20.02
CA LEU A 463 6.15 21.83 -18.69
C LEU A 463 7.67 21.98 -18.63
N LEU A 464 8.14 22.77 -17.66
CA LEU A 464 9.57 22.92 -17.38
C LEU A 464 10.24 21.57 -17.08
N LEU A 465 9.54 20.68 -16.36
CA LEU A 465 10.04 19.32 -16.07
C LEU A 465 10.34 18.52 -17.34
N GLY A 466 9.55 18.68 -18.41
CA GLY A 466 9.82 18.02 -19.68
C GLY A 466 11.07 18.55 -20.41
N LYS A 467 11.55 19.75 -20.03
CA LYS A 467 12.76 20.38 -20.57
C LYS A 467 14.00 20.10 -19.74
N MET A 468 13.84 19.49 -18.57
CA MET A 468 14.96 19.15 -17.68
C MET A 468 15.63 17.85 -18.16
N PRO A 469 16.97 17.80 -18.23
CA PRO A 469 17.65 16.57 -18.63
C PRO A 469 17.55 15.56 -17.49
N PHE A 470 16.77 14.50 -17.68
CA PHE A 470 16.66 13.37 -16.76
C PHE A 470 17.37 12.13 -17.31
N GLN A 471 17.91 11.30 -16.43
CA GLN A 471 18.60 10.09 -16.83
C GLN A 471 17.61 9.05 -17.30
N SER A 472 17.68 8.64 -18.57
CA SER A 472 16.81 7.59 -19.12
C SER A 472 16.96 6.26 -18.38
N ARG A 473 18.18 5.96 -17.89
CA ARG A 473 18.47 4.72 -17.13
C ARG A 473 18.00 4.77 -15.68
N HIS A 474 18.15 5.92 -15.00
CA HIS A 474 17.91 6.05 -13.57
C HIS A 474 16.75 7.01 -13.25
N TYR A 475 15.79 7.16 -14.16
CA TYR A 475 14.65 8.03 -14.00
C TYR A 475 13.93 7.83 -12.64
N PRO A 476 13.49 8.91 -11.95
CA PRO A 476 13.53 10.33 -12.34
C PRO A 476 14.79 11.08 -11.87
N LEU A 477 15.95 10.43 -11.82
CA LEU A 477 17.20 11.08 -11.41
C LEU A 477 17.64 12.13 -12.46
N TYR A 478 17.88 13.36 -12.03
CA TYR A 478 18.34 14.45 -12.90
C TYR A 478 19.74 14.18 -13.46
N CYS A 479 19.98 14.52 -14.73
CA CYS A 479 21.26 14.42 -15.41
C CYS A 479 22.26 15.43 -14.85
N ASN A 480 22.95 15.03 -13.80
CA ASN A 480 24.22 15.62 -13.43
C ASN A 480 25.19 14.51 -12.98
N GLN A 481 26.49 14.82 -13.02
CA GLN A 481 27.54 13.86 -12.71
C GLN A 481 27.45 13.37 -11.25
N SER A 482 27.13 14.27 -10.32
CA SER A 482 27.05 13.97 -8.88
C SER A 482 25.95 12.96 -8.54
N ASN A 483 24.75 13.12 -9.13
CA ASN A 483 23.62 12.22 -8.93
C ASN A 483 23.94 10.84 -9.50
N LEU A 484 24.51 10.77 -10.71
CA LEU A 484 24.91 9.50 -11.32
C LEU A 484 25.94 8.79 -10.45
N ALA A 485 27.00 9.50 -10.04
CA ALA A 485 28.05 8.95 -9.19
C ALA A 485 27.49 8.47 -7.85
N ALA A 486 26.62 9.25 -7.20
CA ALA A 486 25.97 8.85 -5.95
C ALA A 486 25.09 7.60 -6.14
N LYS A 487 24.31 7.53 -7.23
CA LYS A 487 23.45 6.38 -7.52
C LYS A 487 24.27 5.13 -7.87
N GLU A 488 25.32 5.27 -8.66
CA GLU A 488 26.23 4.18 -8.98
C GLU A 488 26.96 3.67 -7.74
N MET A 489 27.52 4.58 -6.94
CA MET A 489 28.17 4.23 -5.67
C MET A 489 27.21 3.48 -4.75
N TRP A 490 26.00 4.01 -4.54
CA TRP A 490 24.99 3.34 -3.72
C TRP A 490 24.62 1.96 -4.29
N SER A 491 24.45 1.85 -5.60
CA SER A 491 24.09 0.58 -6.24
C SER A 491 25.25 -0.42 -6.18
N ARG A 492 26.50 -0.01 -6.38
CA ARG A 492 27.67 -0.89 -6.22
C ARG A 492 27.85 -1.32 -4.76
N MET A 493 27.67 -0.42 -3.80
CA MET A 493 27.88 -0.70 -2.38
C MET A 493 26.78 -1.59 -1.78
N TRP A 494 25.51 -1.34 -2.14
CA TRP A 494 24.36 -1.99 -1.50
C TRP A 494 23.60 -2.99 -2.38
N LEU A 495 23.78 -2.91 -3.70
CA LEU A 495 23.14 -3.78 -4.70
C LEU A 495 24.15 -4.61 -5.51
N ASN A 496 25.44 -4.68 -5.15
CA ASN A 496 26.32 -5.77 -5.60
C ASN A 496 25.81 -7.11 -5.02
N ARG A 497 24.65 -7.54 -5.51
CA ARG A 497 24.32 -8.93 -5.74
C ARG A 497 25.47 -9.42 -6.62
N LYS A 498 26.17 -10.47 -6.17
CA LYS A 498 27.31 -11.08 -6.89
C LYS A 498 27.07 -10.96 -8.38
N GLY A 499 27.97 -10.25 -9.07
CA GLY A 499 27.79 -9.92 -10.47
C GLY A 499 27.50 -11.18 -11.26
N ASP A 500 26.38 -11.20 -11.95
CA ASP A 500 26.27 -12.04 -13.13
C ASP A 500 27.15 -11.36 -14.18
N SER A 501 28.43 -11.75 -14.17
CA SER A 501 29.28 -11.68 -15.34
C SER A 501 28.73 -12.67 -16.36
N VAL A 502 27.86 -12.18 -17.25
CA VAL A 502 27.68 -12.69 -18.61
C VAL A 502 27.50 -11.51 -19.54
#